data_AF-A0A4Q1A657-F1
#
_entry.id   AF-A0A4Q1A657-F1
#
_cell.length_a   1.000
_cell.length_b   1.000
_cell.length_c   1.000
_cell.angle_alpha   90.00
_cell.angle_beta   90.00
_cell.angle_gamma   90.00
#
_symmetry.space_group_name_H-M   'P 1'
#
loop_
_entity.id
_entity.type
_entity.pdbx_description
1 polymer ?
#
loop_
_entity_poly.entity_id
_entity_poly.type
_entity_poly.pdbx_seq_one_letter_code
_entity_poly.pdbx_strand_id
1 'polypeptide(L)'
;PRGRTWQTKKIRKFDKNRAKRIRWIKYLIQNFNKIEENIFAFFYRETEGQNRGKLRLYIWAKSHDYVVIIEKLNRNSSFLVTACDIEDNYNKSTYQDRYEKSGDLNLGLSTWI
;
A
#
# COMPACT_ATOMS: atom_id res chain seq x y z
N PRO A 1 -41.22 -8.94 11.43
CA PRO A 1 -40.30 -10.00 10.94
C PRO A 1 -39.24 -9.41 10.00
N ARG A 2 -38.01 -9.16 10.49
CA ARG A 2 -36.89 -8.73 9.63
C ARG A 2 -36.20 -9.97 9.09
N GLY A 3 -36.27 -10.18 7.76
CA GLY A 3 -35.61 -11.30 7.08
C GLY A 3 -34.09 -11.23 7.26
N ARG A 4 -33.49 -12.37 7.64
CA ARG A 4 -32.04 -12.55 7.65
C ARG A 4 -31.57 -12.62 6.18
N THR A 5 -30.80 -11.63 5.73
CA THR A 5 -30.09 -11.71 4.45
C THR A 5 -28.83 -12.53 4.63
N TRP A 6 -28.70 -13.63 3.88
CA TRP A 6 -27.49 -14.43 3.83
C TRP A 6 -26.42 -13.66 3.05
N GLN A 7 -25.41 -13.17 3.75
CA GLN A 7 -24.22 -12.61 3.10
C GLN A 7 -23.38 -13.78 2.57
N THR A 8 -23.27 -13.90 1.25
CA THR A 8 -22.45 -14.93 0.61
C THR A 8 -20.99 -14.71 1.04
N LYS A 9 -20.43 -15.65 1.79
CA LYS A 9 -19.04 -15.57 2.28
C LYS A 9 -18.11 -15.50 1.07
N LYS A 10 -17.49 -14.34 0.84
CA LYS A 10 -16.54 -14.14 -0.25
C LYS A 10 -15.32 -15.02 0.00
N ILE A 11 -15.20 -16.14 -0.72
CA ILE A 11 -14.06 -17.04 -0.61
C ILE A 11 -12.84 -16.34 -1.19
N ARG A 12 -11.78 -16.18 -0.39
CA ARG A 12 -10.52 -15.59 -0.86
C ARG A 12 -9.87 -16.59 -1.82
N LYS A 13 -9.84 -16.25 -3.10
CA LYS A 13 -9.11 -17.04 -4.10
C LYS A 13 -7.61 -16.92 -3.86
N PHE A 14 -6.88 -18.00 -4.12
CA PHE A 14 -5.42 -17.96 -4.12
C PHE A 14 -4.96 -16.99 -5.22
N ASP A 15 -4.14 -16.03 -4.82
CA ASP A 15 -3.54 -15.06 -5.72
C ASP A 15 -2.06 -15.45 -5.90
N LYS A 16 -1.79 -16.11 -7.03
CA LYS A 16 -0.47 -16.66 -7.35
C LYS A 16 0.57 -15.57 -7.53
N ASN A 17 0.19 -14.41 -8.08
CA ASN A 17 1.12 -13.32 -8.34
C ASN A 17 1.55 -12.66 -7.02
N ARG A 18 0.58 -12.39 -6.15
CA ARG A 18 0.83 -11.89 -4.80
C ARG A 18 1.65 -12.88 -3.96
N ALA A 19 1.40 -14.18 -4.09
CA ALA A 19 2.15 -15.20 -3.36
C ALA A 19 3.63 -15.28 -3.78
N LYS A 20 3.93 -15.18 -5.09
CA LYS A 20 5.30 -15.20 -5.61
C LYS A 20 6.16 -14.06 -5.05
N ARG A 21 5.57 -12.90 -4.79
CA ARG A 21 6.27 -11.69 -4.35
C ARG A 21 6.17 -11.42 -2.84
N ILE A 22 5.64 -12.36 -2.05
CA ILE A 22 5.48 -12.18 -0.60
C ILE A 22 6.82 -11.86 0.09
N ARG A 23 7.93 -12.45 -0.39
CA ARG A 23 9.28 -12.20 0.12
C ARG A 23 9.77 -10.77 -0.14
N TRP A 24 9.26 -10.12 -1.19
CA TRP A 24 9.64 -8.75 -1.55
C TRP A 24 9.13 -7.73 -0.53
N ILE A 25 8.03 -8.03 0.16
CA ILE A 25 7.47 -7.12 1.17
C ILE A 25 8.52 -6.75 2.21
N LYS A 26 9.21 -7.76 2.78
CA LYS A 26 10.29 -7.52 3.75
C LYS A 26 11.44 -6.72 3.14
N TYR A 27 11.87 -7.08 1.92
CA TYR A 27 12.95 -6.39 1.23
C TYR A 27 12.62 -4.91 1.02
N LEU A 28 11.44 -4.61 0.51
CA LEU A 28 10.98 -3.24 0.25
C LEU A 28 10.91 -2.43 1.55
N ILE A 29 10.35 -2.99 2.63
CA ILE A 29 10.27 -2.32 3.93
C ILE A 29 11.65 -2.02 4.52
N GLN A 30 12.66 -2.86 4.27
CA GLN A 30 14.00 -2.67 4.82
C GLN A 30 14.88 -1.74 3.97
N ASN A 31 14.51 -1.50 2.70
CA ASN A 31 15.36 -0.82 1.73
C ASN A 31 14.67 0.37 1.03
N PHE A 32 13.44 0.74 1.40
CA PHE A 32 12.69 1.82 0.73
C PHE A 32 13.34 3.21 0.80
N ASN A 33 14.24 3.42 1.76
CA ASN A 33 14.99 4.66 1.94
C ASN A 33 16.31 4.69 1.16
N LYS A 34 16.68 3.59 0.50
CA LYS A 34 17.84 3.54 -0.38
C LYS A 34 17.44 4.07 -1.76
N ILE A 35 18.38 4.74 -2.41
CA ILE A 35 18.21 5.19 -3.79
C ILE A 35 18.36 3.94 -4.68
N GLU A 36 17.25 3.22 -4.86
CA GLU A 36 17.13 2.18 -5.88
C GLU A 36 16.37 2.76 -7.08
N GLU A 37 16.91 2.51 -8.28
CA GLU A 37 16.26 2.91 -9.53
C GLU A 37 14.87 2.26 -9.61
N ASN A 38 13.82 3.09 -9.69
CA ASN A 38 12.40 2.69 -9.78
C ASN A 38 11.70 2.21 -8.50
N ILE A 39 12.26 2.47 -7.30
CA ILE A 39 11.52 2.34 -6.04
C ILE A 39 11.18 3.73 -5.51
N PHE A 40 9.89 4.01 -5.38
CA PHE A 40 9.36 5.28 -4.92
C PHE A 40 8.67 5.09 -3.58
N ALA A 41 9.22 5.69 -2.52
CA ALA A 41 8.64 5.68 -1.20
C ALA A 41 8.08 7.05 -0.85
N PHE A 42 6.82 7.12 -0.44
CA PHE A 42 6.15 8.39 -0.17
C PHE A 42 4.97 8.25 0.80
N PHE A 43 4.76 9.28 1.60
CA PHE A 43 3.56 9.38 2.43
C PHE A 43 2.40 9.95 1.64
N TYR A 44 1.22 9.36 1.80
CA TYR A 44 0.00 9.89 1.23
C TYR A 44 -1.12 9.85 2.26
N ARG A 45 -1.83 10.97 2.40
CA ARG A 45 -3.05 11.06 3.20
C ARG A 45 -4.22 10.75 2.28
N GLU A 46 -4.89 9.62 2.54
CA GLU A 46 -6.05 9.21 1.75
C GLU A 46 -7.15 10.29 1.79
N THR A 47 -7.68 10.67 0.63
CA THR A 47 -8.67 11.73 0.50
C THR A 47 -10.10 11.22 0.36
N GLU A 48 -10.28 9.93 0.05
CA GLU A 48 -11.56 9.35 -0.36
C GLU A 48 -11.86 7.99 0.28
N GLY A 49 -13.13 7.59 0.19
CA GLY A 49 -13.62 6.29 0.66
C GLY A 49 -13.48 6.06 2.17
N GLN A 50 -13.52 4.79 2.56
CA GLN A 50 -13.46 4.36 3.97
C GLN A 50 -12.11 4.65 4.66
N ASN A 51 -11.09 5.05 3.89
CA ASN A 51 -9.75 5.32 4.41
C ASN A 51 -9.45 6.82 4.52
N ARG A 52 -10.39 7.71 4.17
CA ARG A 52 -10.20 9.16 4.20
C ARG A 52 -9.58 9.64 5.52
N GLY A 53 -8.57 10.50 5.42
CA GLY A 53 -7.83 11.08 6.54
C GLY A 53 -6.67 10.22 7.05
N LYS A 54 -6.59 8.94 6.69
CA LYS A 54 -5.50 8.05 7.11
C LYS A 54 -4.19 8.39 6.38
N LEU A 55 -3.11 8.42 7.13
CA LEU A 55 -1.75 8.57 6.60
C LEU A 55 -1.15 7.17 6.34
N ARG A 56 -0.63 6.96 5.14
CA ARG A 56 -0.03 5.69 4.71
C ARG A 56 1.32 5.94 4.08
N LEU A 57 2.27 5.05 4.34
CA LEU A 57 3.48 4.95 3.54
C LEU A 57 3.20 4.03 2.35
N TYR A 58 3.47 4.53 1.16
CA TYR A 58 3.50 3.77 -0.08
C TYR A 58 4.95 3.47 -0.44
N ILE A 59 5.26 2.21 -0.73
CA ILE A 59 6.53 1.78 -1.32
C ILE A 59 6.19 1.15 -2.67
N TRP A 60 6.45 1.89 -3.73
CA TRP A 60 6.05 1.54 -5.09
C TRP A 60 7.26 1.11 -5.91
N ALA A 61 7.31 -0.17 -6.27
CA ALA A 61 8.28 -0.73 -7.21
C ALA A 61 7.73 -0.60 -8.63
N LYS A 62 7.96 0.57 -9.25
CA LYS A 62 7.29 0.99 -10.50
C LYS A 62 7.53 0.02 -11.65
N SER A 63 8.77 -0.43 -11.86
CA SER A 63 9.13 -1.36 -12.95
C SER A 63 8.56 -2.77 -12.78
N HIS A 64 8.04 -3.10 -11.60
CA HIS A 64 7.54 -4.43 -11.28
C HIS A 64 6.03 -4.49 -11.08
N ASP A 65 5.34 -3.36 -11.25
CA ASP A 65 3.91 -3.24 -11.04
C ASP A 65 3.49 -3.78 -9.68
N TYR A 66 4.21 -3.34 -8.63
CA TYR A 66 4.00 -3.83 -7.28
C TYR A 66 4.07 -2.70 -6.27
N VAL A 67 3.17 -2.72 -5.29
CA VAL A 67 3.13 -1.72 -4.23
C VAL A 67 2.94 -2.38 -2.87
N VAL A 68 3.67 -1.86 -1.88
CA VAL A 68 3.48 -2.16 -0.47
C VAL A 68 2.97 -0.90 0.22
N ILE A 69 1.91 -1.05 0.99
CA ILE A 69 1.21 0.02 1.69
C ILE A 69 1.26 -0.28 3.18
N ILE A 70 1.75 0.67 3.97
CA ILE A 70 1.91 0.53 5.40
C ILE A 70 1.07 1.59 6.10
N GLU A 71 0.16 1.13 6.94
CA GLU A 71 -0.72 1.97 7.76
C GLU A 71 -0.44 1.70 9.23
N LYS A 72 -0.18 2.77 10.01
CA LYS A 72 -0.06 2.66 11.46
C LYS A 72 -1.45 2.54 12.09
N LEU A 73 -1.64 1.58 12.98
CA LEU A 73 -2.89 1.41 13.72
C LEU A 73 -2.82 2.23 15.01
N ASN A 74 -3.66 3.27 15.13
CA ASN A 74 -3.53 4.41 16.07
C ASN A 74 -3.60 4.12 17.59
N ARG A 75 -3.26 2.92 18.08
CA ARG A 75 -3.18 2.60 19.52
C ARG A 75 -2.04 1.65 19.91
N ASN A 76 -1.47 0.91 18.95
CA ASN A 76 -0.41 -0.06 19.20
C ASN A 76 0.79 0.28 18.29
N SER A 77 1.99 -0.22 18.62
CA SER A 77 3.15 -0.25 17.71
C SER A 77 2.96 -1.23 16.54
N SER A 78 1.71 -1.42 16.10
CA SER A 78 1.30 -2.37 15.08
C SER A 78 1.02 -1.65 13.77
N PHE A 79 1.42 -2.31 12.68
CA PHE A 79 1.24 -1.81 11.33
C PHE A 79 0.37 -2.79 10.54
N LEU A 80 -0.57 -2.24 9.76
CA LEU A 80 -1.25 -2.98 8.70
C LEU A 80 -0.41 -2.87 7.44
N VAL A 81 0.11 -4.00 6.99
CA VAL A 81 0.86 -4.10 5.73
C VAL A 81 -0.03 -4.73 4.67
N THR A 82 -0.26 -3.99 3.58
CA THR A 82 -0.98 -4.47 2.40
C THR A 82 -0.05 -4.49 1.22
N ALA A 83 -0.06 -5.57 0.43
CA ALA A 83 0.73 -5.65 -0.78
C ALA A 83 -0.11 -6.17 -1.94
N CYS A 84 0.04 -5.50 -3.09
CA CYS A 84 -0.79 -5.71 -4.27
C CYS A 84 0.06 -5.62 -5.53
N ASP A 85 -0.21 -6.50 -6.50
CA ASP A 85 0.19 -6.28 -7.89
C ASP A 85 -0.70 -5.19 -8.51
N ILE A 86 -0.13 -4.42 -9.44
CA ILE A 86 -0.78 -3.33 -10.15
C ILE A 86 -1.13 -3.87 -11.54
N GLU A 87 -2.41 -4.12 -11.78
CA GLU A 87 -2.88 -4.55 -13.10
C GLU A 87 -2.91 -3.38 -14.10
N ASP A 88 -2.70 -3.69 -15.37
CA ASP A 88 -2.61 -2.71 -16.45
C ASP A 88 -3.92 -1.90 -16.58
N ASN A 89 -3.77 -0.58 -16.66
CA ASN A 89 -4.76 0.47 -17.00
C ASN A 89 -5.47 1.25 -15.88
N TYR A 90 -5.72 0.72 -14.68
CA TYR A 90 -6.47 1.51 -13.66
C TYR A 90 -5.60 2.01 -12.51
N ASN A 91 -4.61 1.22 -12.10
CA ASN A 91 -3.94 1.44 -10.82
C ASN A 91 -2.62 2.23 -10.95
N LYS A 92 -1.92 2.20 -12.10
CA LYS A 92 -0.62 2.88 -12.27
C LYS A 92 -0.74 4.41 -12.15
N SER A 93 -1.71 5.01 -12.84
CA SER A 93 -1.99 6.46 -12.75
C SER A 93 -2.34 6.87 -11.33
N THR A 94 -3.13 6.07 -10.62
CA THR A 94 -3.49 6.33 -9.22
C THR A 94 -2.25 6.47 -8.32
N TYR A 95 -1.25 5.58 -8.45
CA TYR A 95 -0.04 5.67 -7.62
C TYR A 95 0.88 6.80 -8.07
N GLN A 96 0.94 7.08 -9.38
CA GLN A 96 1.66 8.23 -9.91
C GLN A 96 1.06 9.55 -9.37
N ASP A 97 -0.26 9.73 -9.45
CA ASP A 97 -0.96 10.91 -8.92
C ASP A 97 -0.72 11.10 -7.41
N ARG A 98 -0.71 9.99 -6.64
CA ARG A 98 -0.45 10.03 -5.20
C ARG A 98 1.00 10.38 -4.90
N TYR A 99 1.94 9.86 -5.68
CA TYR A 99 3.35 10.20 -5.57
C TYR A 99 3.57 11.69 -5.85
N GLU A 100 2.98 12.23 -6.91
CA GLU A 100 3.08 13.66 -7.24
C GLU A 100 2.43 14.55 -6.18
N LYS A 101 1.26 14.14 -5.64
CA LYS A 101 0.57 14.85 -4.56
C LYS A 101 1.21 14.71 -3.18
N SER A 102 2.17 13.79 -3.02
CA SER A 102 2.80 13.54 -1.71
C SER A 102 3.66 14.69 -1.22
N GLY A 103 4.23 15.51 -2.12
CA GLY A 103 4.98 16.74 -1.78
C GLY A 103 6.11 16.54 -0.75
N ASP A 104 6.45 17.59 -0.01
CA ASP A 104 7.53 17.66 1.00
C ASP A 104 7.31 16.81 2.28
N LEU A 105 6.31 15.92 2.31
CA LEU A 105 6.06 15.00 3.44
C LEU A 105 7.19 13.97 3.66
N ASN A 106 8.25 13.99 2.85
CA ASN A 106 9.38 13.07 2.91
C ASN A 106 10.44 13.41 3.98
N LEU A 107 10.24 14.47 4.77
CA LEU A 107 11.07 14.75 5.94
C LEU A 107 10.71 13.80 7.09
N GLY A 108 11.41 12.66 7.18
CA GLY A 108 11.31 11.72 8.32
C GLY A 108 10.94 10.28 7.98
N LEU A 109 11.06 9.87 6.71
CA LEU A 109 10.81 8.48 6.26
C LEU A 109 11.53 7.41 7.13
N SER A 110 12.72 7.72 7.64
CA SER A 110 13.52 6.81 8.48
C SER A 110 13.08 6.71 9.95
N THR A 111 12.26 7.63 10.45
CA THR A 111 11.82 7.66 11.87
C THR A 111 10.39 7.16 12.08
N TRP A 112 9.68 6.79 11.01
CA TRP A 112 8.26 6.44 11.07
C TRP A 112 7.96 4.93 11.19
N ILE A 113 8.90 4.07 10.76
CA ILE A 113 8.81 2.61 10.82
C ILE A 113 9.78 2.07 11.86
#